data_AF-A0A7V8WI03-F1
#
_entry.id   AF-A0A7V8WI03-F1
#
_cell.length_a   1.000
_cell.length_b   1.000
_cell.length_c   1.000
_cell.angle_alpha   90.00
_cell.angle_beta   90.00
_cell.angle_gamma   90.00
#
_symmetry.space_group_name_H-M   'P 1'
#
loop_
_entity.id
_entity.type
_entity.pdbx_description
1 polymer ?
#
loop_
_entity_poly.entity_id
_entity_poly.type
_entity_poly.pdbx_seq_one_letter_code
_entity_poly.pdbx_strand_id
1 'polypeptide(L)'
;MAQLLLLASIVLAAHALTGSQAGQRFENQTAGIALTRPAGWHTTSLQAVEENRGRVRLADPDLEQALQTRATAPLFVFSKHPEPHPDLNPSIQVTLRPSGNLAGLSATALLKGAVGTMQRALPDFTYVTPIRATRVSGLPAAHLRATYTLKT
;
A
#
# COMPACT_ATOMS: atom_id res chain seq x y z
N MET A 1 34.33 13.51 65.74
CA MET A 1 33.01 14.15 65.51
C MET A 1 33.04 14.78 64.13
N ALA A 2 32.02 14.48 63.31
CA ALA A 2 31.60 15.19 62.09
C ALA A 2 32.63 15.23 60.92
N GLN A 3 32.28 15.07 59.64
CA GLN A 3 31.01 14.96 58.95
C GLN A 3 31.27 14.37 57.55
N LEU A 4 30.35 13.52 57.11
CA LEU A 4 30.14 13.06 55.74
C LEU A 4 30.20 14.21 54.70
N LEU A 5 30.70 13.92 53.50
CA LEU A 5 30.08 14.39 52.26
C LEU A 5 30.40 13.41 51.12
N LEU A 6 29.45 12.50 50.88
CA LEU A 6 29.32 11.70 49.67
C LEU A 6 29.13 12.65 48.46
N LEU A 7 29.93 12.49 47.41
CA LEU A 7 29.61 12.97 46.07
C LEU A 7 29.25 11.76 45.21
N ALA A 8 27.95 11.45 45.17
CA ALA A 8 27.37 10.47 44.27
C ALA A 8 27.44 11.00 42.82
N SER A 9 28.30 10.40 42.00
CA SER A 9 28.36 10.69 40.57
C SER A 9 27.22 9.96 39.85
N ILE A 10 26.14 10.68 39.54
CA ILE A 10 25.09 10.19 38.63
C ILE A 10 25.62 10.31 37.20
N VAL A 11 26.14 9.22 36.66
CA VAL A 11 26.34 9.07 35.21
C VAL A 11 25.08 8.41 34.66
N LEU A 12 24.07 9.21 34.35
CA LEU A 12 22.90 8.74 33.60
C LEU A 12 23.33 8.61 32.13
N ALA A 13 23.88 7.45 31.77
CA ALA A 13 24.17 7.12 30.39
C ALA A 13 22.85 6.94 29.64
N ALA A 14 22.32 8.04 29.10
CA ALA A 14 21.22 8.05 28.15
C ALA A 14 21.70 7.37 26.86
N HIS A 15 21.68 6.04 26.85
CA HIS A 15 21.72 5.26 25.63
C HIS A 15 20.39 5.50 24.93
N ALA A 16 20.35 6.56 24.11
CA ALA A 16 19.37 6.67 23.06
C ALA A 16 19.59 5.47 22.13
N LEU A 17 18.90 4.38 22.42
CA LEU A 17 18.57 3.36 21.45
C LEU A 17 17.65 4.03 20.42
N THR A 18 18.24 4.80 19.52
CA THR A 18 17.65 5.05 18.20
C THR A 18 17.69 3.72 17.47
N GLY A 19 16.82 2.80 17.88
CA GLY A 19 16.41 1.68 17.05
C GLY A 19 15.80 2.32 15.82
N SER A 20 16.58 2.37 14.74
CA SER A 20 16.04 2.55 13.41
C SER A 20 14.93 1.50 13.27
N GLN A 21 13.68 1.93 13.34
CA GLN A 21 12.55 1.11 12.93
C GLN A 21 12.61 0.99 11.41
N ALA A 22 13.63 0.31 10.90
CA ALA A 22 13.61 -0.29 9.60
C ALA A 22 12.30 -1.07 9.53
N GLY A 23 11.40 -0.60 8.66
CA GLY A 23 9.98 -0.88 8.78
C GLY A 23 9.70 -2.37 8.83
N GLN A 24 8.77 -2.76 9.70
CA GLN A 24 8.38 -4.14 9.92
C GLN A 24 8.11 -4.84 8.57
N ARG A 25 8.75 -5.99 8.36
CA ARG A 25 8.51 -6.83 7.18
C ARG A 25 7.18 -7.55 7.33
N PHE A 26 6.29 -7.34 6.36
CA PHE A 26 5.13 -8.20 6.18
C PHE A 26 5.51 -9.42 5.36
N GLU A 27 4.99 -10.58 5.74
CA GLU A 27 5.20 -11.84 5.03
C GLU A 27 3.91 -12.67 5.03
N ASN A 28 3.52 -13.13 3.86
CA ASN A 28 2.49 -14.14 3.68
C ASN A 28 3.14 -15.37 3.02
N GLN A 29 3.44 -16.38 3.82
CA GLN A 29 4.14 -17.59 3.39
C GLN A 29 3.36 -18.36 2.34
N THR A 30 2.04 -18.52 2.52
CA THR A 30 1.16 -19.23 1.59
C THR A 30 1.16 -18.60 0.20
N ALA A 31 1.18 -17.27 0.12
CA ALA A 31 1.24 -16.54 -1.14
C ALA A 31 2.67 -16.37 -1.69
N GLY A 32 3.70 -16.68 -0.89
CA GLY A 32 5.10 -16.41 -1.24
C GLY A 32 5.41 -14.90 -1.41
N ILE A 33 4.68 -14.03 -0.71
CA ILE A 33 4.80 -12.57 -0.83
C ILE A 33 5.38 -12.01 0.45
N ALA A 34 6.37 -11.13 0.31
CA ALA A 34 6.88 -10.35 1.41
C ALA A 34 7.19 -8.91 0.97
N LEU A 35 6.91 -7.95 1.86
CA LEU A 35 7.17 -6.54 1.62
C LEU A 35 7.62 -5.86 2.91
N THR A 36 8.69 -5.09 2.83
CA THR A 36 9.12 -4.23 3.94
C THR A 36 8.25 -2.98 3.97
N ARG A 37 7.60 -2.71 5.10
CA ARG A 37 6.81 -1.48 5.26
C ARG A 37 7.73 -0.25 5.13
N PRO A 38 7.36 0.79 4.37
CA PRO A 38 8.16 2.01 4.36
C PRO A 38 8.26 2.65 5.75
N ALA A 39 9.36 3.34 6.03
CA ALA A 39 9.57 4.00 7.31
C ALA A 39 8.47 5.06 7.57
N GLY A 40 7.91 5.06 8.79
CA GLY A 40 6.83 5.96 9.18
C GLY A 40 5.44 5.60 8.63
N TRP A 41 5.29 4.50 7.88
CA TRP A 41 4.00 4.02 7.42
C TRP A 41 3.39 3.04 8.42
N HIS A 42 2.08 2.86 8.32
CA HIS A 42 1.25 2.05 9.21
C HIS A 42 0.69 0.84 8.47
N THR A 43 0.45 -0.25 9.19
CA THR A 43 -0.34 -1.37 8.67
C THR A 43 -1.81 -1.06 8.87
N THR A 44 -2.60 -1.15 7.81
CA THR A 44 -4.06 -0.95 7.85
C THR A 44 -4.77 -2.29 8.01
N SER A 45 -5.77 -2.38 8.88
CA SER A 45 -6.58 -3.59 8.99
C SER A 45 -7.47 -3.76 7.75
N LEU A 46 -7.74 -5.01 7.36
CA LEU A 46 -8.64 -5.28 6.23
C LEU A 46 -10.06 -4.77 6.50
N GLN A 47 -10.50 -4.81 7.76
CA GLN A 47 -11.78 -4.21 8.17
C GLN A 47 -11.82 -2.70 7.88
N ALA A 48 -10.78 -1.95 8.26
CA ALA A 48 -10.72 -0.52 7.98
C ALA A 48 -10.69 -0.23 6.48
N VAL A 49 -10.05 -1.08 5.66
CA VAL A 49 -10.08 -0.97 4.20
C VAL A 49 -11.50 -1.12 3.65
N GLU A 50 -12.25 -2.13 4.13
CA GLU A 50 -13.63 -2.35 3.69
C GLU A 50 -14.58 -1.24 4.17
N GLU A 51 -14.44 -0.79 5.42
CA GLU A 51 -15.18 0.36 5.95
C GLU A 51 -14.88 1.64 5.14
N ASN A 52 -13.62 1.89 4.79
CA ASN A 52 -13.22 3.01 3.95
C ASN A 52 -13.86 2.92 2.55
N ARG A 53 -13.82 1.74 1.91
CA ARG A 53 -14.45 1.51 0.61
C ARG A 53 -15.96 1.76 0.64
N GLY A 54 -16.65 1.31 1.68
CA GLY A 54 -18.09 1.52 1.83
C GLY A 54 -18.51 2.98 1.99
N ARG A 55 -17.58 3.86 2.40
CA ARG A 55 -17.81 5.31 2.54
C ARG A 55 -17.55 6.11 1.27
N VAL A 56 -16.86 5.53 0.28
CA VAL A 56 -16.59 6.23 -0.99
C VAL A 56 -17.90 6.48 -1.71
N ARG A 57 -18.10 7.73 -2.12
CA ARG A 57 -19.15 8.14 -3.03
C ARG A 57 -18.48 8.73 -4.27
N LEU A 58 -18.82 8.23 -5.45
CA LEU A 58 -18.28 8.73 -6.71
C LEU A 58 -19.39 9.33 -7.57
N ALA A 59 -19.02 10.31 -8.39
CA ALA A 59 -19.95 10.90 -9.36
C ALA A 59 -20.43 9.89 -10.44
N ASP A 60 -19.64 8.82 -10.68
CA ASP A 60 -19.98 7.75 -11.61
C ASP A 60 -20.49 6.52 -10.83
N PRO A 61 -21.79 6.18 -10.93
CA PRO A 61 -22.39 5.08 -10.19
C PRO A 61 -21.90 3.70 -10.64
N ASP A 62 -21.52 3.54 -11.91
CA ASP A 62 -21.00 2.28 -12.43
C ASP A 62 -19.58 2.03 -11.89
N LEU A 63 -18.76 3.08 -11.83
CA LEU A 63 -17.43 3.03 -11.22
C LEU A 63 -17.54 2.79 -9.71
N GLU A 64 -18.45 3.46 -9.02
CA GLU A 64 -18.71 3.24 -7.59
C GLU A 64 -19.09 1.77 -7.33
N GLN A 65 -20.07 1.26 -8.07
CA GLN A 65 -20.53 -0.12 -7.89
C GLN A 65 -19.44 -1.13 -8.24
N ALA A 66 -18.61 -0.87 -9.26
CA ALA A 66 -17.46 -1.72 -9.57
C ALA A 66 -16.43 -1.75 -8.43
N LEU A 67 -16.15 -0.61 -7.79
CA LEU A 67 -15.26 -0.56 -6.63
C LEU A 67 -15.86 -1.26 -5.40
N GLN A 68 -17.15 -1.12 -5.16
CA GLN A 68 -17.80 -1.74 -4.00
C GLN A 68 -17.99 -3.24 -4.14
N THR A 69 -18.27 -3.75 -5.35
CA THR A 69 -18.68 -5.16 -5.54
C THR A 69 -17.61 -6.05 -6.17
N ARG A 70 -16.65 -5.47 -6.90
CA ARG A 70 -15.65 -6.24 -7.67
C ARG A 70 -14.22 -6.02 -7.17
N ALA A 71 -14.01 -5.15 -6.19
CA ALA A 71 -12.69 -4.96 -5.63
C ALA A 71 -12.27 -6.21 -4.85
N THR A 72 -11.14 -6.78 -5.24
CA THR A 72 -10.53 -7.89 -4.49
C THR A 72 -10.07 -7.39 -3.13
N ALA A 73 -10.37 -8.17 -2.08
CA ALA A 73 -9.83 -7.94 -0.76
C ALA A 73 -8.30 -8.03 -0.81
N PRO A 74 -7.57 -7.06 -0.27
CA PRO A 74 -6.11 -7.14 -0.24
C PRO A 74 -5.60 -8.24 0.67
N LEU A 75 -4.41 -8.75 0.35
CA LEU A 75 -3.63 -9.56 1.29
C LEU A 75 -3.14 -8.70 2.46
N PHE A 76 -2.74 -7.46 2.17
CA PHE A 76 -2.39 -6.44 3.15
C PHE A 76 -2.42 -5.05 2.53
N VAL A 77 -2.47 -4.04 3.40
CA VAL A 77 -2.39 -2.63 3.05
C VAL A 77 -1.44 -1.92 4.01
N PHE A 78 -0.58 -1.07 3.46
CA PHE A 78 0.14 -0.06 4.22
C PHE A 78 -0.39 1.32 3.86
N SER A 79 -0.62 2.17 4.87
CA SER A 79 -1.02 3.56 4.70
C SER A 79 0.04 4.50 5.26
N LYS A 80 0.22 5.67 4.66
CA LYS A 80 1.19 6.65 5.14
C LYS A 80 0.74 7.28 6.46
N HIS A 81 -0.55 7.55 6.60
CA HIS A 81 -1.16 8.07 7.83
C HIS A 81 -2.06 7.02 8.50
N PRO A 82 -2.28 7.08 9.83
CA PRO A 82 -3.26 6.25 10.50
C PRO A 82 -4.66 6.45 9.90
N GLU A 83 -5.41 5.35 9.76
CA GLU A 83 -6.81 5.40 9.33
C GLU A 83 -7.74 5.47 10.55
N PRO A 84 -8.86 6.21 10.48
CA PRO A 84 -9.33 6.99 9.33
C PRO A 84 -8.53 8.30 9.14
N HIS A 85 -8.23 8.66 7.89
CA HIS A 85 -7.63 9.95 7.52
C HIS A 85 -8.67 10.86 6.80
N PRO A 86 -8.70 12.18 7.05
CA PRO A 86 -9.75 13.07 6.51
C PRO A 86 -9.66 13.34 5.00
N ASP A 87 -8.54 13.00 4.37
CA ASP A 87 -8.28 13.21 2.94
C ASP A 87 -7.58 11.99 2.33
N LEU A 88 -7.25 12.03 1.03
CA LEU A 88 -6.48 11.02 0.32
C LEU A 88 -5.23 10.61 1.10
N ASN A 89 -5.20 9.35 1.51
CA ASN A 89 -4.08 8.77 2.23
C ASN A 89 -3.25 7.90 1.27
N PRO A 90 -1.98 8.25 1.00
CA PRO A 90 -1.10 7.41 0.20
C PRO A 90 -1.02 6.00 0.77
N SER A 91 -1.22 5.01 -0.09
CA SER A 91 -1.25 3.61 0.33
C SER A 91 -0.52 2.70 -0.65
N ILE A 92 -0.06 1.57 -0.12
CA ILE A 92 0.44 0.43 -0.89
C ILE A 92 -0.50 -0.72 -0.60
N GLN A 93 -1.10 -1.26 -1.66
CA GLN A 93 -2.03 -2.37 -1.56
C GLN A 93 -1.54 -3.54 -2.41
N VAL A 94 -1.48 -4.73 -1.82
CA VAL A 94 -1.18 -5.97 -2.55
C VAL A 94 -2.43 -6.83 -2.59
N THR A 95 -2.85 -7.19 -3.81
CA THR A 95 -3.96 -8.10 -4.06
C THR A 95 -3.45 -9.34 -4.78
N LEU A 96 -4.05 -10.49 -4.48
CA LEU A 96 -3.80 -11.74 -5.18
C LEU A 96 -5.11 -12.24 -5.77
N ARG A 97 -5.09 -12.59 -7.05
CA ARG A 97 -6.25 -13.11 -7.76
C ARG A 97 -5.87 -14.39 -8.49
N PRO A 98 -6.74 -15.42 -8.51
CA PRO A 98 -6.59 -16.53 -9.43
C PRO A 98 -6.52 -16.03 -10.87
N SER A 99 -5.67 -16.63 -11.70
CA SER A 99 -5.48 -16.23 -13.09
C SER A 99 -6.72 -16.50 -13.94
N GLY A 100 -7.44 -17.60 -13.70
CA GLY A 100 -8.63 -17.98 -14.46
C GLY A 100 -8.39 -17.91 -15.97
N ASN A 101 -9.27 -17.22 -16.69
CA ASN A 101 -9.17 -17.02 -18.16
C ASN A 101 -7.99 -16.13 -18.60
N LEU A 102 -7.24 -15.55 -17.66
CA LEU A 102 -6.06 -14.74 -17.94
C LEU A 102 -4.76 -15.58 -17.92
N ALA A 103 -4.86 -16.90 -17.71
CA ALA A 103 -3.72 -17.80 -17.76
C ALA A 103 -3.01 -17.73 -19.13
N GLY A 104 -1.68 -17.72 -19.11
CA GLY A 104 -0.84 -17.63 -20.31
C GLY A 104 -0.60 -16.22 -20.86
N LEU A 105 -1.33 -15.20 -20.38
CA LEU A 105 -1.04 -13.81 -20.76
C LEU A 105 0.25 -13.30 -20.13
N SER A 106 0.98 -12.47 -20.86
CA SER A 106 2.17 -11.79 -20.33
C SER A 106 1.79 -10.73 -19.28
N ALA A 107 2.72 -10.41 -18.38
CA ALA A 107 2.49 -9.38 -17.37
C ALA A 107 2.12 -8.01 -17.98
N THR A 108 2.68 -7.66 -19.14
CA THR A 108 2.36 -6.43 -19.86
C THR A 108 0.96 -6.48 -20.47
N ALA A 109 0.53 -7.62 -21.00
CA ALA A 109 -0.83 -7.81 -21.52
C ALA A 109 -1.87 -7.72 -20.40
N LEU A 110 -1.59 -8.33 -19.24
CA LEU A 110 -2.43 -8.23 -18.05
C LEU A 110 -2.60 -6.78 -17.59
N LEU A 111 -1.48 -6.05 -17.45
CA LEU A 111 -1.53 -4.65 -17.02
C LEU A 111 -2.24 -3.75 -18.06
N LYS A 112 -2.04 -4.01 -19.36
CA LYS A 112 -2.74 -3.28 -20.42
C LYS A 112 -4.25 -3.47 -20.35
N GLY A 113 -4.71 -4.69 -20.10
CA GLY A 113 -6.14 -4.98 -19.91
C GLY A 113 -6.74 -4.24 -18.72
N ALA A 114 -6.05 -4.22 -17.58
CA ALA A 114 -6.49 -3.48 -16.39
C ALA A 114 -6.57 -1.97 -16.64
N VAL A 115 -5.56 -1.39 -17.30
CA VAL A 115 -5.50 0.05 -17.59
C VAL A 115 -6.57 0.47 -18.60
N GLY A 116 -6.88 -0.37 -19.59
CA GLY A 116 -7.93 -0.06 -20.57
C GLY A 116 -9.31 0.14 -19.93
N THR A 117 -9.57 -0.46 -18.77
CA THR A 117 -10.79 -0.17 -17.99
C THR A 117 -10.70 1.18 -17.29
N MET A 118 -9.55 1.51 -16.68
CA MET A 118 -9.35 2.82 -16.05
C MET A 118 -9.44 3.97 -17.03
N GLN A 119 -8.83 3.84 -18.22
CA GLN A 119 -8.88 4.89 -19.26
C GLN A 119 -10.30 5.17 -19.76
N ARG A 120 -11.20 4.18 -19.72
CA ARG A 120 -12.61 4.37 -20.09
C ARG A 120 -13.41 5.04 -18.97
N ALA A 121 -13.08 4.74 -17.72
CA ALA A 121 -13.78 5.27 -16.55
C ALA A 121 -13.28 6.66 -16.10
N LEU A 122 -12.05 7.01 -16.43
CA LEU A 122 -11.37 8.22 -15.95
C LEU A 122 -10.90 9.05 -17.14
N PRO A 123 -11.64 10.13 -17.52
CA PRO A 123 -11.43 10.83 -18.80
C PRO A 123 -10.08 11.57 -18.87
N ASP A 124 -9.50 11.94 -17.73
CA ASP A 124 -8.20 12.61 -17.61
C ASP A 124 -7.07 11.64 -17.22
N PHE A 125 -7.26 10.33 -17.39
CA PHE A 125 -6.21 9.35 -17.14
C PHE A 125 -5.03 9.59 -18.08
N THR A 126 -3.87 9.87 -17.50
CA THR A 126 -2.62 10.09 -18.23
C THR A 126 -1.51 9.22 -17.70
N TYR A 127 -0.71 8.65 -18.61
CA TYR A 127 0.53 7.97 -18.24
C TYR A 127 1.60 8.99 -17.81
N VAL A 128 2.11 8.83 -16.60
CA VAL A 128 3.38 9.46 -16.16
C VAL A 128 4.55 8.64 -16.68
N THR A 129 4.44 7.31 -16.61
CA THR A 129 5.36 6.39 -17.30
C THR A 129 4.54 5.30 -17.98
N PRO A 130 4.78 5.01 -19.28
CA PRO A 130 4.04 3.99 -20.00
C PRO A 130 4.29 2.60 -19.41
N ILE A 131 3.45 1.63 -19.78
CA ILE A 131 3.62 0.22 -19.40
C ILE A 131 4.98 -0.28 -19.89
N ARG A 132 5.79 -0.80 -18.96
CA ARG A 132 7.09 -1.41 -19.26
C ARG A 132 7.20 -2.77 -18.60
N ALA A 133 7.84 -3.70 -19.30
CA ALA A 133 8.24 -4.97 -18.71
C ALA A 133 9.30 -4.71 -17.62
N THR A 134 9.23 -5.49 -16.55
CA THR A 134 10.18 -5.44 -15.44
C THR A 134 10.25 -6.80 -14.76
N ARG A 135 10.96 -6.89 -13.63
CA ARG A 135 11.01 -8.08 -12.79
C ARG A 135 10.77 -7.72 -11.33
N VAL A 136 10.07 -8.60 -10.62
CA VAL A 136 9.95 -8.56 -9.15
C VAL A 136 10.44 -9.89 -8.64
N SER A 137 11.53 -9.89 -7.84
CA SER A 137 12.16 -11.12 -7.34
C SER A 137 12.47 -12.15 -8.45
N GLY A 138 12.87 -11.66 -9.64
CA GLY A 138 13.16 -12.50 -10.80
C GLY A 138 11.94 -13.00 -11.58
N LEU A 139 10.72 -12.74 -11.13
CA LEU A 139 9.49 -13.08 -11.85
C LEU A 139 9.18 -12.01 -12.92
N PRO A 140 8.70 -12.40 -14.12
CA PRO A 140 8.20 -11.46 -15.11
C PRO A 140 7.09 -10.58 -14.55
N ALA A 141 7.23 -9.27 -14.68
CA ALA A 141 6.28 -8.28 -14.19
C ALA A 141 6.11 -7.12 -15.17
N ALA A 142 5.14 -6.25 -14.89
CA ALA A 142 4.95 -5.00 -15.62
C ALA A 142 4.69 -3.86 -14.64
N HIS A 143 5.12 -2.66 -15.02
CA HIS A 143 5.00 -1.46 -14.20
C HIS A 143 4.51 -0.29 -15.06
N LEU A 144 3.73 0.60 -14.44
CA LEU A 144 3.34 1.90 -15.00
C LEU A 144 3.21 2.92 -13.85
N ARG A 145 3.15 4.19 -14.22
CA ARG A 145 2.72 5.28 -13.34
C ARG A 145 1.71 6.11 -14.11
N ALA A 146 0.65 6.51 -13.45
CA ALA A 146 -0.42 7.30 -14.05
C ALA A 146 -0.97 8.31 -13.04
N THR A 147 -1.67 9.31 -13.57
CA THR A 147 -2.42 10.32 -12.83
C THR A 147 -3.83 10.40 -13.42
N TYR A 148 -4.80 10.74 -12.59
CA TYR A 148 -6.21 10.88 -12.94
C TYR A 148 -6.93 11.66 -11.81
N THR A 149 -8.13 12.16 -12.09
CA THR A 149 -9.01 12.79 -11.09
C THR A 149 -10.13 11.84 -10.71
N LEU A 150 -10.28 11.58 -9.40
CA LEU A 150 -11.49 11.01 -8.83
C LEU A 150 -12.47 12.13 -8.52
N LYS A 151 -13.67 12.07 -9.10
CA LYS A 151 -14.77 12.95 -8.74
C LYS A 151 -15.64 12.27 -7.70
N THR A 152 -15.67 12.83 -6.49
CA THR A 152 -16.46 12.38 -5.34
C THR A 152 -17.67 13.28 -5.11
#